data_AF-A0A835X151-F1
#
_entry.id   AF-A0A835X151-F1
#
_cell.length_a   1.000
_cell.length_b   1.000
_cell.length_c   1.000
_cell.angle_alpha   90.00
_cell.angle_beta   90.00
_cell.angle_gamma   90.00
#
_symmetry.space_group_name_H-M   'P 1'
#
loop_
_entity.id
_entity.type
_entity.pdbx_description
1 polymer ?
#
loop_
_entity_poly.entity_id
_entity_poly.type
_entity_poly.pdbx_seq_one_letter_code
_entity_poly.pdbx_strand_id
1 'polypeptide(L)'
;MAKIDQELQASLSTTDKLEDYVILKQKLNSAITKLYQALEDLENTGVMVKSLDEGLLDFPSKRFDKEIWLCWKYGETVIKFWHDQDSGFQGRKPISVSNESLV
;
A
#
# COMPACT_ATOMS: atom_id res chain seq x y z
N MET A 1 29.95 -43.60 -19.75
CA MET A 1 29.43 -43.45 -18.38
C MET A 1 29.49 -42.01 -17.91
N ALA A 2 30.67 -41.37 -17.81
CA ALA A 2 30.79 -39.99 -17.32
C ALA A 2 29.86 -38.95 -17.99
N LYS A 3 29.60 -39.06 -19.31
CA LYS A 3 28.73 -38.13 -20.04
C LYS A 3 27.24 -38.27 -19.68
N ILE A 4 26.78 -39.50 -19.42
CA ILE A 4 25.40 -39.79 -19.03
C ILE A 4 25.15 -39.31 -17.59
N ASP A 5 26.11 -39.53 -16.70
CA ASP A 5 26.03 -39.02 -15.32
C ASP A 5 25.97 -37.49 -15.28
N GLN A 6 26.71 -36.82 -16.16
CA GLN A 6 26.74 -35.36 -16.26
C GLN A 6 25.42 -34.78 -16.80
N GLU A 7 24.80 -35.43 -17.80
CA GLU A 7 23.48 -35.06 -18.32
C GLU A 7 22.36 -35.31 -17.28
N LEU A 8 22.44 -36.42 -16.53
CA LEU A 8 21.50 -36.72 -15.45
C LEU A 8 21.58 -35.69 -14.32
N GLN A 9 22.80 -35.33 -13.89
CA GLN A 9 23.05 -34.28 -12.88
C GLN A 9 22.52 -32.91 -13.32
N ALA A 10 22.71 -32.53 -14.58
CA ALA A 10 22.20 -31.27 -15.13
C ALA A 10 20.66 -31.25 -15.21
N SER A 11 20.03 -32.38 -15.56
CA SER A 11 18.58 -32.56 -15.53
C SER A 11 18.02 -32.43 -14.12
N LEU A 12 18.60 -33.16 -13.14
CA LEU A 12 18.22 -33.11 -11.72
C LEU A 12 18.32 -31.67 -11.18
N SER A 13 19.45 -30.99 -11.41
CA SER A 13 19.65 -29.59 -10.97
C SER A 13 18.67 -28.60 -11.61
N THR A 14 18.24 -28.85 -12.85
CA THR A 14 17.27 -27.99 -13.54
C THR A 14 15.86 -28.20 -12.98
N THR A 15 15.49 -29.43 -12.66
CA THR A 15 14.23 -29.77 -11.99
C THR A 15 14.15 -29.14 -10.60
N ASP A 16 15.22 -29.24 -9.80
CA ASP A 16 15.27 -28.61 -8.46
C ASP A 16 15.09 -27.09 -8.54
N LYS A 17 15.78 -26.43 -9.48
CA LYS A 17 15.63 -24.97 -9.71
C LYS A 17 14.23 -24.59 -10.19
N LEU A 18 13.57 -25.46 -10.96
CA LEU A 18 12.21 -25.24 -11.42
C LEU A 18 11.21 -25.38 -10.26
N GLU A 19 11.39 -26.37 -9.39
CA GLU A 19 10.57 -26.53 -8.17
C GLU A 19 10.72 -25.32 -7.24
N ASP A 20 11.94 -24.88 -6.98
CA ASP A 20 12.21 -23.68 -6.18
C ASP A 20 11.57 -22.43 -6.78
N TYR A 21 11.67 -22.25 -8.10
CA TYR A 21 11.02 -21.15 -8.81
C TYR A 21 9.50 -21.19 -8.66
N VAL A 22 8.89 -22.36 -8.80
CA VAL A 22 7.43 -22.52 -8.65
C VAL A 22 6.99 -22.16 -7.23
N ILE A 23 7.71 -22.65 -6.20
CA ILE A 23 7.42 -22.34 -4.80
C ILE A 23 7.56 -20.82 -4.54
N LEU A 24 8.64 -20.20 -5.03
CA LEU A 24 8.87 -18.77 -4.86
C LEU A 24 7.78 -17.94 -5.55
N LYS A 25 7.38 -18.33 -6.77
CA LYS A 25 6.30 -17.67 -7.52
C LYS A 25 4.94 -17.83 -6.84
N GLN A 26 4.64 -18.98 -6.25
CA GLN A 26 3.42 -19.20 -5.47
C GLN A 26 3.39 -18.31 -4.22
N LYS A 27 4.50 -18.22 -3.49
CA LYS A 27 4.63 -17.31 -2.33
C LYS A 27 4.42 -15.86 -2.73
N LEU A 28 5.04 -15.43 -3.84
CA LEU A 28 4.88 -14.08 -4.39
C LEU A 28 3.41 -13.80 -4.73
N ASN A 29 2.77 -14.69 -5.49
CA ASN A 29 1.36 -14.55 -5.87
C ASN A 29 0.45 -14.48 -4.63
N SER A 30 0.68 -15.33 -3.63
CA SER A 30 -0.09 -15.30 -2.39
C SER A 30 0.07 -13.98 -1.64
N ALA A 31 1.29 -13.43 -1.58
CA ALA A 31 1.55 -12.13 -0.96
C ALA A 31 0.84 -10.99 -1.72
N ILE A 32 0.90 -11.02 -3.06
CA ILE A 32 0.21 -10.05 -3.93
C ILE A 32 -1.31 -10.11 -3.72
N THR A 33 -1.91 -11.30 -3.70
CA THR A 33 -3.34 -11.47 -3.45
C THR A 33 -3.75 -10.89 -2.10
N LYS A 34 -2.97 -11.15 -1.05
CA LYS A 34 -3.24 -10.60 0.29
C LYS A 34 -3.13 -9.08 0.33
N LEU A 35 -2.17 -8.51 -0.39
CA LEU A 35 -2.02 -7.06 -0.50
C LEU A 35 -3.26 -6.44 -1.15
N TYR A 36 -3.72 -6.98 -2.28
CA TYR A 36 -4.92 -6.48 -2.93
C TYR A 36 -6.18 -6.65 -2.09
N GLN A 37 -6.31 -7.75 -1.34
CA GLN A 37 -7.44 -7.92 -0.44
C GLN A 37 -7.44 -6.85 0.67
N ALA A 38 -6.29 -6.59 1.28
CA ALA A 38 -6.18 -5.57 2.32
C ALA A 38 -6.47 -4.15 1.79
N LEU A 39 -6.08 -3.87 0.54
CA LEU A 39 -6.41 -2.63 -0.14
C LEU A 39 -7.91 -2.49 -0.37
N GLU A 40 -8.54 -3.53 -0.91
CA GLU A 40 -9.98 -3.57 -1.14
C GLU A 40 -10.77 -3.42 0.18
N ASP A 41 -10.36 -4.11 1.23
CA ASP A 41 -10.97 -4.02 2.56
C ASP A 41 -10.91 -2.58 3.09
N LEU A 42 -9.79 -1.89 2.85
CA LEU A 42 -9.59 -0.51 3.27
C LEU A 42 -10.40 0.47 2.41
N GLU A 43 -10.44 0.29 1.09
CA GLU A 43 -11.29 1.07 0.19
C GLU A 43 -12.78 0.90 0.49
N ASN A 44 -13.20 -0.30 0.91
CA ASN A 44 -14.56 -0.59 1.35
C ASN A 44 -14.96 0.17 2.63
N THR A 45 -14.00 0.63 3.43
CA THR A 45 -14.29 1.54 4.56
C THR A 45 -14.55 2.98 4.13
N GLY A 46 -14.35 3.29 2.83
CA GLY A 46 -14.43 4.63 2.26
C GLY A 46 -13.09 5.37 2.24
N VAL A 47 -12.00 4.75 2.71
CA VAL A 47 -10.66 5.34 2.70
C VAL A 47 -10.04 5.21 1.32
N MET A 48 -9.38 6.26 0.86
CA MET A 48 -8.69 6.27 -0.44
C MET A 48 -7.18 6.15 -0.24
N VAL A 49 -6.59 5.09 -0.77
CA VAL A 49 -5.13 4.91 -0.77
C VAL A 49 -4.52 5.77 -1.87
N LYS A 50 -3.76 6.80 -1.49
CA LYS A 50 -3.14 7.71 -2.47
C LYS A 50 -1.76 7.24 -2.92
N SER A 51 -0.98 6.69 -1.99
CA SER A 51 0.34 6.16 -2.27
C SER A 51 0.72 5.14 -1.22
N LEU A 52 0.96 3.90 -1.62
CA LEU A 52 1.45 2.85 -0.70
C LEU A 52 2.91 3.05 -0.34
N ASP A 53 3.73 3.47 -1.31
CA ASP A 53 5.17 3.68 -1.11
C ASP A 53 5.44 4.77 -0.07
N GLU A 54 4.62 5.82 -0.08
CA GLU A 54 4.71 6.91 0.90
C GLU A 54 3.81 6.71 2.12
N GLY A 55 2.95 5.68 2.11
CA GLY A 55 1.99 5.37 3.16
C GLY A 55 0.91 6.46 3.34
N LEU A 56 0.36 6.96 2.25
CA LEU A 56 -0.63 8.04 2.21
C LEU A 56 -2.06 7.52 2.05
N LEU A 57 -2.91 7.95 2.98
CA LEU A 57 -4.34 7.66 3.01
C LEU A 57 -5.15 8.95 3.11
N ASP A 58 -6.21 9.05 2.30
CA ASP A 58 -7.19 10.12 2.36
C ASP A 58 -8.53 9.57 2.88
N PHE A 59 -9.13 10.25 3.85
CA PHE A 59 -10.43 9.89 4.43
C PHE A 59 -11.46 10.94 4.04
N PRO A 60 -12.60 10.56 3.43
CA PRO A 60 -13.63 11.52 3.07
C PRO A 60 -14.25 12.09 4.34
N SER A 61 -14.38 13.42 4.39
CA SER A 61 -14.93 14.12 5.54
C SER A 61 -15.65 15.40 5.12
N LYS A 62 -16.28 16.07 6.08
CA LYS A 62 -17.07 17.28 5.84
C LYS A 62 -16.73 18.35 6.86
N ARG A 63 -16.40 19.55 6.39
CA ARG A 63 -16.05 20.71 7.23
C ARG A 63 -16.81 21.94 6.74
N PHE A 64 -17.61 22.56 7.63
CA PHE A 64 -18.47 23.71 7.31
C PHE A 64 -19.29 23.51 6.02
N ASP A 65 -19.99 22.38 5.95
CA ASP A 65 -20.76 21.95 4.79
C ASP A 65 -20.01 21.68 3.48
N LYS A 66 -18.68 21.76 3.48
CA LYS A 66 -17.84 21.42 2.34
C LYS A 66 -17.23 20.04 2.50
N GLU A 67 -17.24 19.27 1.41
CA GLU A 67 -16.52 18.00 1.34
C GLU A 67 -15.01 18.27 1.29
N ILE A 68 -14.28 17.58 2.15
CA ILE A 68 -12.83 17.66 2.28
C ILE A 68 -12.25 16.25 2.42
N TRP A 69 -10.95 16.11 2.22
CA TRP A 69 -10.22 14.89 2.50
C TRP A 69 -9.29 15.11 3.67
N LEU A 70 -9.39 14.25 4.68
CA LEU A 70 -8.42 14.18 5.76
C LEU A 70 -7.25 13.35 5.28
N CYS A 71 -6.02 13.84 5.41
CA CYS A 71 -4.84 13.13 4.94
C CYS A 71 -4.03 12.61 6.13
N TRP A 72 -3.69 11.34 6.09
CA TRP A 72 -2.82 10.65 7.03
C TRP A 72 -1.61 10.08 6.31
N LYS A 73 -0.46 10.17 6.95
CA LYS A 73 0.78 9.55 6.48
C LYS A 73 1.28 8.51 7.47
N TYR A 74 1.79 7.38 6.96
CA TYR A 74 2.46 6.37 7.75
C TYR A 74 3.54 6.97 8.64
N GLY A 75 3.48 6.65 9.94
CA GLY A 75 4.31 7.24 10.99
C GLY A 75 3.59 8.32 11.81
N GLU A 76 2.45 8.83 11.36
CA GLU A 76 1.60 9.72 12.16
C GLU A 76 0.68 8.91 13.08
N THR A 77 0.58 9.30 14.35
CA THR A 77 -0.35 8.65 15.30
C THR A 77 -1.78 9.17 15.18
N VAL A 78 -1.95 10.36 14.60
CA VAL A 78 -3.23 11.05 14.46
C VAL A 78 -3.27 11.79 13.13
N ILE A 79 -4.46 11.95 12.56
CA ILE A 79 -4.69 12.77 11.37
C ILE A 79 -4.49 14.25 11.76
N LYS A 80 -3.53 14.92 11.12
CA LYS A 80 -3.21 16.33 11.39
C LYS A 80 -3.58 17.28 10.26
N PHE A 81 -3.79 16.76 9.07
CA PHE A 81 -3.94 17.55 7.85
C PHE A 81 -5.23 17.20 7.11
N TRP A 82 -5.76 18.17 6.39
CA TRP A 82 -6.84 18.02 5.44
C TRP A 82 -6.53 18.78 4.17
N HIS A 83 -7.19 18.44 3.06
CA HIS A 83 -7.11 19.21 1.82
C HIS A 83 -8.46 19.22 1.10
N ASP A 84 -8.65 20.19 0.21
CA ASP A 84 -9.81 20.24 -0.67
C ASP A 84 -9.71 19.13 -1.73
N GLN A 85 -10.84 18.69 -2.28
CA GLN A 85 -10.92 17.60 -3.26
C GLN A 85 -10.00 17.82 -4.48
N ASP A 86 -9.82 19.07 -4.90
CA ASP A 86 -9.05 19.44 -6.10
C ASP A 86 -7.55 19.71 -5.83
N SER A 87 -7.13 19.77 -4.57
CA SER A 87 -5.81 20.31 -4.18
C SER A 87 -4.76 19.25 -3.85
N GLY A 88 -5.19 18.00 -3.67
CA GLY A 88 -4.33 16.85 -3.36
C GLY A 88 -3.40 17.07 -2.16
N PHE A 89 -2.38 16.22 -2.06
CA PHE A 89 -1.43 16.20 -0.93
C PHE A 89 -0.60 17.48 -0.75
N GLN A 90 -0.34 18.24 -1.83
CA GLN A 90 0.41 19.50 -1.75
C GLN A 90 -0.43 20.64 -1.17
N GLY A 91 -1.76 20.55 -1.25
CA GLY A 91 -2.69 21.54 -0.70
C GLY A 91 -3.03 21.36 0.78
N ARG A 92 -2.22 20.60 1.54
CA ARG A 92 -2.56 20.20 2.91
C ARG A 92 -2.56 21.38 3.88
N LYS A 93 -3.67 21.48 4.60
CA LYS A 93 -3.98 22.48 5.62
C LYS A 93 -4.07 21.76 6.98
N PRO A 94 -3.53 22.33 8.07
CA PRO A 94 -3.65 21.74 9.39
C PRO A 94 -5.11 21.74 9.87
N ILE A 95 -5.49 20.69 10.61
CA ILE A 95 -6.81 20.56 11.26
C ILE A 95 -6.88 21.42 12.52
N SER A 96 -5.75 21.57 13.24
CA SER A 96 -5.70 22.39 14.45
C SER A 96 -5.88 23.87 14.09
N VAL A 97 -7.03 24.41 14.44
CA VAL A 97 -7.11 25.82 14.82
C VAL A 97 -6.34 25.97 16.13
N SER A 98 -5.31 26.80 16.14
CA SER A 98 -4.72 27.26 17.38
C SER A 98 -5.86 27.80 18.24
N ASN A 99 -5.94 27.38 19.50
CA ASN A 99 -6.92 27.90 20.48
C ASN A 99 -6.78 29.42 20.72
N GLU A 100 -5.82 30.07 20.04
CA GLU A 100 -5.51 31.50 20.06
C GLU A 100 -6.14 32.29 18.90
N SER A 101 -6.75 31.64 17.91
CA SER A 101 -7.40 32.36 16.80
C SER A 101 -8.88 32.69 17.06
N LEU A 102 -9.34 32.50 18.31
CA LEU A 102 -10.70 32.80 18.78
C LEU A 102 -10.74 33.95 19.81
N VAL A 103 -9.69 34.77 19.88
CA VAL A 103 -9.69 36.06 20.60
C VAL A 103 -9.52 37.21 19.63
#